data_AF-A0A2D5VE00-F1
#
_entry.id   AF-A0A2D5VE00-F1
#
_cell.length_a   1.000
_cell.length_b   1.000
_cell.length_c   1.000
_cell.angle_alpha   90.00
_cell.angle_beta   90.00
_cell.angle_gamma   90.00
#
_symmetry.space_group_name_H-M   'P 1'
#
loop_
_entity.id
_entity.type
_entity.pdbx_description
1 polymer ?
#
loop_
_entity_poly.entity_id
_entity_poly.type
_entity_poly.pdbx_seq_one_letter_code
_entity_poly.pdbx_strand_id
1 'polypeptide(L)' 'MLQEIQKTGIQRIEEGSHRVSVRRSPLKVEVKEPAEVPGQFQELKTEYRINRQAILQHVKETGEVPSGCQVEQSECVYIN' A
#
# COMPACT_ATOMS: atom_id res chain seq x y z
N MET A 1 -24.15 -8.16 25.92
CA MET A 1 -24.27 -9.55 25.39
C MET A 1 -22.91 -10.25 25.33
N LEU A 2 -21.89 -9.75 24.60
CA LEU A 2 -20.54 -10.36 24.58
C LEU A 2 -19.89 -10.48 25.97
N GLN A 3 -19.95 -9.43 26.79
CA GLN A 3 -19.41 -9.42 28.15
C GLN A 3 -20.08 -10.44 29.08
N GLU A 4 -21.38 -10.67 28.91
CA GLU A 4 -22.14 -11.65 29.71
C GLU A 4 -21.78 -13.09 29.33
N ILE A 5 -21.56 -13.38 28.05
CA ILE A 5 -21.10 -14.69 27.57
C ILE A 5 -19.64 -14.97 27.99
N GLN A 6 -18.80 -13.92 28.09
CA GLN A 6 -17.43 -14.09 28.59
C GLN A 6 -17.39 -14.47 30.08
N LYS A 7 -18.33 -13.96 30.89
CA LYS A 7 -18.45 -14.31 32.33
C LYS A 7 -18.84 -15.76 32.57
N THR A 8 -19.55 -16.40 31.63
CA THR A 8 -19.97 -17.81 31.77
C THR A 8 -18.85 -18.81 31.42
N GLY A 9 -17.71 -18.35 30.88
CA GLY A 9 -16.59 -19.22 30.46
C GLY A 9 -16.87 -20.04 29.21
N ILE A 10 -18.04 -19.89 28.58
CA ILE A 10 -18.44 -20.66 27.40
C ILE A 10 -17.71 -20.11 26.16
N GLN A 11 -16.79 -20.91 25.63
CA GLN A 11 -16.02 -20.53 24.43
C GLN A 11 -16.68 -20.99 23.12
N ARG A 12 -17.53 -22.03 23.19
CA ARG A 12 -18.15 -22.68 22.03
C ARG A 12 -19.47 -23.33 22.42
N ILE A 13 -20.46 -23.19 21.57
CA ILE A 13 -21.74 -23.90 21.63
C ILE A 13 -21.94 -24.57 20.27
N GLU A 14 -22.30 -25.86 20.28
CA GLU A 14 -22.62 -26.63 19.08
C GLU A 14 -23.97 -27.31 19.24
N GLU A 15 -24.84 -27.11 18.25
CA GLU A 15 -26.15 -27.74 18.18
C GLU A 15 -26.45 -28.09 16.72
N GLY A 16 -26.44 -29.39 16.40
CA GLY A 16 -26.64 -29.89 15.04
C GLY A 16 -25.60 -29.32 14.06
N SER A 17 -26.08 -28.59 13.03
CA SER A 17 -25.23 -27.91 12.04
C SER A 17 -24.76 -26.51 12.47
N HIS A 18 -25.25 -25.99 13.61
CA HIS A 18 -24.96 -24.64 14.05
C HIS A 18 -23.82 -24.63 15.07
N ARG A 19 -22.86 -23.72 14.84
CA ARG A 19 -21.74 -23.49 15.74
C ARG A 19 -21.61 -22.01 16.04
N VAL A 20 -21.62 -21.68 17.33
CA VAL A 20 -21.30 -20.34 17.84
C VAL A 20 -20.02 -20.44 18.64
N SER A 21 -19.03 -19.59 18.34
CA SER A 21 -17.78 -19.53 19.09
C SER A 21 -17.39 -18.10 19.39
N VAL A 22 -17.01 -17.83 20.63
CA VAL A 22 -16.41 -16.54 21.00
C VAL A 22 -14.94 -16.60 20.61
N ARG A 23 -14.55 -15.79 19.64
CA ARG A 23 -13.15 -15.66 19.20
C ARG A 23 -12.69 -14.23 19.41
N ARG A 24 -11.41 -14.07 19.76
CA ARG A 24 -10.79 -12.75 19.76
C ARG A 24 -10.47 -12.39 18.31
N SER A 25 -10.93 -11.21 17.90
CA SER A 25 -10.47 -10.62 16.64
C SER A 25 -8.95 -10.40 16.70
N PRO A 26 -8.25 -10.42 15.56
CA PRO A 26 -6.86 -10.01 15.50
C PRO A 26 -6.65 -8.63 16.12
N LEU A 27 -5.46 -8.40 16.66
CA LEU A 27 -5.09 -7.09 17.17
C LEU A 27 -5.07 -6.07 16.02
N LYS A 28 -5.66 -4.90 16.27
CA LYS A 28 -5.58 -3.75 15.36
C LYS A 28 -4.67 -2.72 16.02
N VAL A 29 -3.70 -2.21 15.26
CA VAL A 29 -2.81 -1.13 15.70
C VAL A 29 -3.23 0.14 14.96
N GLU A 30 -3.37 1.23 15.70
CA GLU A 30 -3.61 2.57 15.17
C GLU A 30 -2.41 3.45 15.56
N VAL A 31 -1.72 4.00 14.58
CA VAL A 31 -0.57 4.89 14.79
C VAL A 31 -1.09 6.31 14.84
N LYS A 32 -1.02 6.94 16.02
CA LYS A 32 -1.49 8.33 16.22
C LYS A 32 -0.48 9.37 15.73
N GLU A 33 0.80 9.14 16.05
CA GLU A 33 1.91 10.00 15.64
C GLU A 33 3.05 9.12 15.11
N PRO A 34 3.29 9.08 13.78
CA PRO A 34 4.35 8.27 13.18
C PRO A 34 5.75 8.57 13.70
N ALA A 35 6.05 9.83 14.06
CA ALA A 35 7.38 10.23 14.53
C ALA A 35 7.77 9.62 15.89
N GLU A 36 6.79 9.25 16.71
CA GLU A 36 7.01 8.64 18.03
C GLU A 36 7.19 7.11 17.95
N VAL A 37 6.94 6.51 16.79
CA VAL A 37 7.06 5.05 16.62
C VAL A 37 8.54 4.65 16.67
N PRO A 38 8.96 3.70 17.52
CA PRO A 38 10.35 3.25 17.56
C PRO A 38 10.84 2.76 16.20
N GLY A 39 12.08 3.09 15.84
CA GLY A 39 12.65 2.79 14.52
C GLY A 39 12.63 1.32 14.12
N GLN A 40 12.63 0.39 15.08
CA GLN A 40 12.50 -1.05 14.82
C GLN A 40 11.16 -1.46 14.16
N PHE A 41 10.13 -0.60 14.23
CA PHE A 41 8.84 -0.80 13.58
C PHE A 41 8.67 0.08 12.33
N GLN A 42 9.70 0.84 11.95
CA GLN A 42 9.70 1.67 10.76
C GLN A 42 10.45 0.96 9.63
N GLU A 43 9.98 1.15 8.40
CA GLU A 43 10.63 0.65 7.19
C GLU A 43 11.00 1.82 6.28
N LEU A 44 12.26 1.89 5.87
CA LEU A 44 12.72 2.83 4.85
C LEU A 44 12.51 2.22 3.47
N LYS A 45 11.57 2.76 2.70
CA LYS A 45 11.37 2.38 1.31
C LYS A 45 12.19 3.27 0.38
N THR A 46 13.29 2.75 -0.15
CA THR A 46 14.04 3.39 -1.25
C THR A 46 13.42 2.97 -2.58
N GLU A 47 13.01 3.93 -3.41
CA GLU A 47 12.44 3.65 -4.73
C GLU A 47 13.33 4.20 -5.84
N TYR A 48 13.59 3.37 -6.86
CA TYR A 48 14.22 3.81 -8.09
C TYR A 48 13.16 4.29 -9.07
N ARG A 49 13.28 5.55 -9.52
CA ARG A 49 12.39 6.13 -10.54
C ARG A 49 13.21 6.64 -11.70
N ILE A 50 12.78 6.30 -12.92
CA ILE A 50 13.37 6.82 -14.15
C ILE A 50 12.84 8.25 -14.38
N ASN A 51 13.74 9.22 -14.46
CA ASN A 51 13.39 10.61 -14.75
C ASN A 51 13.21 10.83 -16.26
N ARG A 52 11.98 10.62 -16.75
CA ARG A 52 11.63 10.80 -18.16
C ARG A 52 11.78 12.25 -18.65
N GLN A 53 11.59 13.24 -17.78
CA GLN A 53 11.77 14.65 -18.15
C GLN A 53 13.23 14.97 -18.43
N ALA A 54 14.15 14.47 -17.61
CA ALA A 54 15.58 14.62 -17.84
C ALA A 54 16.02 13.93 -19.15
N ILE A 55 15.47 12.74 -19.44
CA ILE A 55 15.72 12.05 -20.71
C ILE A 55 15.24 12.90 -21.89
N LEU A 56 14.02 13.44 -21.84
CA LEU A 56 13.50 14.29 -22.90
C LEU A 56 14.31 15.58 -23.07
N GLN A 57 14.77 16.18 -21.97
CA GLN A 57 15.61 17.37 -22.01
C GLN A 57 16.96 17.08 -22.68
N HIS A 58 17.62 15.99 -22.29
CA HIS A 58 18.85 15.53 -22.92
C HIS A 58 18.69 15.32 -24.43
N VAL A 59 17.61 14.64 -24.85
CA VAL A 59 17.32 14.41 -26.28
C VAL A 59 17.10 15.73 -27.02
N LYS A 60 16.42 16.71 -26.40
CA LYS A 60 16.21 18.04 -27.01
C LYS A 60 17.51 18.83 -27.15
N GLU A 61 18.42 18.73 -26.19
CA GLU A 61 19.67 19.48 -26.16
C GLU A 61 20.75 18.86 -27.05
N THR A 62 20.80 17.53 -27.11
CA THR A 62 21.91 16.79 -27.74
C THR A 62 21.51 16.06 -29.02
N GLY A 63 20.22 15.76 -29.22
CA GLY A 63 19.75 14.89 -30.28
C GLY A 63 20.02 13.39 -30.04
N GLU A 64 20.70 13.03 -28.96
CA GLU A 64 21.04 11.63 -28.65
C GLU A 64 19.99 10.99 -27.76
N VAL A 65 19.62 9.74 -28.08
CA VAL A 65 18.68 8.94 -27.28
C VAL A 65 19.48 8.00 -26.36
N PRO A 66 19.33 8.10 -25.02
CA PRO A 66 20.03 7.22 -24.10
C PRO A 66 19.68 5.75 -24.31
N SER A 67 20.65 4.85 -24.08
CA SER A 67 20.43 3.41 -24.20
C SER A 67 19.26 2.92 -23.36
N GLY A 68 18.42 2.07 -23.95
CA GLY A 68 17.20 1.56 -23.30
C GLY A 68 16.01 2.51 -23.33
N CYS A 69 16.13 3.68 -23.99
CA CYS A 69 15.02 4.58 -24.24
C CYS A 69 14.57 4.49 -25.70
N GLN A 70 13.26 4.56 -25.93
CA GLN A 70 12.65 4.80 -27.23
C GLN A 70 11.87 6.11 -27.13
N VAL A 71 12.14 7.04 -28.03
CA VAL A 71 11.48 8.34 -28.06
C VAL A 71 10.67 8.42 -29.36
N GLU A 72 9.37 8.62 -29.23
CA GLU A 72 8.45 8.77 -30.35
C GLU A 72 7.81 10.16 -30.30
N GLN A 73 7.65 10.76 -31.47
CA GLN A 73 6.93 12.01 -31.64
C GLN A 73 5.70 11.72 -32.50
N SER A 74 4.53 12.05 -31.98
CA SER A 74 3.26 11.96 -32.71
C SER A 74 2.75 13.36 -33.01
N GLU A 75 2.09 13.50 -34.16
CA GLU A 75 1.38 14.72 -34.53
C GLU A 75 -0.10 14.55 -34.21
N CYS A 76 -0.74 15.61 -33.70
CA CYS A 76 -2.18 15.66 -33.55
C CYS A 76 -2.71 17.02 -34.03
N VAL A 77 -3.92 17.00 -34.60
CA VAL A 77 -4.64 18.22 -34.97
C VAL A 77 -5.52 18.61 -33.79
N TYR A 78 -5.34 19.83 -33.29
CA TYR A 78 -6.16 20.40 -32.24
C TYR A 78 -7.09 21.47 -32.83
N ILE A 79 -8.40 21.34 -32.58
CA ILE A 79 -9.42 22.30 -32.99
C ILE A 79 -10.00 22.91 -31.71
N ASN A 80 -9.93 24.24 -31.59
CA ASN A 80 -10.52 25.02 -30.49
C ASN A 80 -12.04 25.08 -30.58
#